data_AF-A0A954IWL5-F1
#
_entry.id   AF-A0A954IWL5-F1
#
_cell.length_a   1.000
_cell.length_b   1.000
_cell.length_c   1.000
_cell.angle_alpha   90.00
_cell.angle_beta   90.00
_cell.angle_gamma   90.00
#
_symmetry.space_group_name_H-M   'P 1'
#
loop_
_entity.id
_entity.type
_entity.pdbx_description
1 polymer ?
#
loop_
_entity_poly.entity_id
_entity_poly.type
_entity_poly.pdbx_seq_one_letter_code
_entity_poly.pdbx_strand_id
1 'polypeptide(L)' 'MKLRIRKSNQKRAKLVGFRTRSKTHGGRNVIKRKIRRSGKFRVG' A
#
# COMPACT_ATOMS: atom_id res chain seq x y z
N MET A 1 -28.96 1.88 -3.01
CA MET A 1 -28.22 1.06 -2.01
C MET A 1 -26.82 1.62 -1.82
N LYS A 2 -26.34 1.79 -0.58
CA LYS A 2 -25.00 2.34 -0.30
C LYS A 2 -23.90 1.34 -0.71
N LEU A 3 -22.91 1.79 -1.50
CA LEU A 3 -21.80 0.94 -1.95
C LEU A 3 -20.94 0.47 -0.77
N ARG A 4 -20.60 -0.84 -0.76
CA ARG A 4 -19.77 -1.48 0.28
C ARG A 4 -18.33 -0.94 0.32
N ILE A 5 -17.79 -0.55 -0.84
CA ILE A 5 -16.44 0.03 -0.97
C ILE A 5 -16.56 1.48 -1.40
N ARG A 6 -16.06 2.39 -0.55
CA ARG A 6 -15.96 3.83 -0.85
C ARG A 6 -14.51 4.16 -1.16
N LYS A 7 -14.24 4.70 -2.35
CA LYS A 7 -12.88 5.14 -2.74
C LYS A 7 -12.53 6.42 -1.98
N SER A 8 -11.53 6.36 -1.11
CA SER A 8 -10.95 7.52 -0.44
C SER A 8 -9.43 7.48 -0.56
N ASN A 9 -8.88 8.43 -1.32
CA ASN A 9 -7.44 8.52 -1.58
C ASN A 9 -6.65 8.77 -0.29
N GLN A 10 -7.21 9.56 0.63
CA GLN A 10 -6.58 9.83 1.91
C GLN A 10 -6.47 8.57 2.78
N LYS A 11 -7.55 7.77 2.86
CA LYS A 11 -7.52 6.49 3.61
C LYS A 11 -6.53 5.51 2.97
N ARG A 12 -6.50 5.42 1.64
CA ARG A 12 -5.57 4.56 0.90
C ARG A 12 -4.11 4.94 1.17
N ALA A 13 -3.76 6.23 1.08
CA ALA A 13 -2.41 6.70 1.36
C ALA A 13 -1.97 6.37 2.80
N LYS A 14 -2.85 6.58 3.77
CA LYS A 14 -2.57 6.32 5.19
C LYS A 14 -2.38 4.83 5.50
N LEU A 15 -3.15 3.93 4.89
CA LEU A 15 -3.13 2.50 5.20
C LEU A 15 -2.11 1.69 4.39
N VAL A 16 -1.99 1.98 3.10
CA VAL A 16 -1.24 1.14 2.15
C VAL A 16 -0.15 1.88 1.39
N GLY A 17 0.03 3.18 1.67
CA GLY A 17 1.06 4.00 1.05
C GLY A 17 2.48 3.53 1.36
N PHE A 18 3.41 3.92 0.49
CA PHE A 18 4.83 3.59 0.62
C PHE A 18 5.39 4.02 1.97
N ARG A 19 5.16 5.29 2.37
CA ARG A 19 5.62 5.82 3.66
C ARG A 19 5.09 5.01 4.84
N THR A 20 3.82 4.59 4.81
CA THR A 20 3.23 3.75 5.86
C THR A 20 3.93 2.41 5.96
N ARG A 21 4.18 1.75 4.83
CA ARG A 21 4.86 0.45 4.79
C ARG A 21 6.34 0.54 5.16
N SER A 22 7.00 1.66 4.89
CA SER A 22 8.41 1.85 5.27
C SER A 22 8.63 1.98 6.78
N LYS A 23 7.60 2.32 7.56
CA LYS A 23 7.71 2.49 9.02
C LYS A 23 8.03 1.17 9.73
N THR A 24 7.38 0.08 9.36
CA THR A 24 7.50 -1.21 10.05
C THR A 24 8.43 -2.17 9.31
N HIS A 25 9.06 -3.09 10.05
CA HIS A 25 9.92 -4.11 9.45
C HIS A 25 9.16 -4.96 8.41
N GLY A 26 7.96 -5.44 8.78
CA GLY A 26 7.11 -6.21 7.87
C GLY A 26 6.69 -5.44 6.61
N GLY A 27 6.42 -4.14 6.72
CA GLY A 27 6.07 -3.32 5.57
C GLY A 27 7.23 -3.11 4.60
N ARG A 28 8.46 -2.95 5.10
CA ARG A 28 9.68 -2.91 4.28
C ARG A 28 9.88 -4.23 3.51
N ASN A 29 9.60 -5.37 4.13
CA ASN A 29 9.67 -6.67 3.46
C ASN A 29 8.63 -6.81 2.33
N VAL A 30 7.43 -6.25 2.52
CA VAL A 30 6.42 -6.19 1.46
C VAL A 30 6.88 -5.30 0.30
N ILE A 31 7.47 -4.14 0.60
CA ILE A 31 8.03 -3.26 -0.43
C ILE A 31 9.09 -4.00 -1.26
N LYS A 32 10.07 -4.61 -0.60
CA LYS A 32 11.13 -5.40 -1.25
C LYS A 32 10.55 -6.51 -2.14
N ARG A 33 9.57 -7.27 -1.62
CA ARG A 33 8.90 -8.35 -2.37
C ARG A 33 8.20 -7.83 -3.62
N LYS A 34 7.46 -6.72 -3.52
CA LYS A 34 6.75 -6.13 -4.66
C LYS A 34 7.73 -5.55 -5.69
N ILE A 35 8.77 -4.86 -5.26
CA ILE A 35 9.80 -4.34 -6.16
C ILE A 35 10.48 -5.50 -6.91
N ARG A 36 10.82 -6.59 -6.23
CA ARG A 36 11.40 -7.79 -6.88
C ARG A 36 10.49 -8.37 -7.96
N ARG A 37 9.17 -8.33 -7.75
CA ARG A 37 8.20 -8.87 -8.72
C ARG A 37 7.88 -7.93 -9.88
N SER A 38 7.79 -6.63 -9.63
CA SER A 38 7.24 -5.67 -10.60
C SER A 38 8.13 -4.47 -10.91
N GLY A 39 9.39 -4.47 -10.47
CA GLY A 39 10.36 -3.39 -10.64
C GLY A 39 10.10 -2.15 -9.78
N LYS A 40 8.85 -1.92 -9.36
CA LYS A 40 8.46 -0.79 -8.49
C LYS A 40 7.37 -1.17 -7.50
N PHE A 41 7.29 -0.44 -6.39
CA PHE A 41 6.22 -0.60 -5.42
C PHE A 41 4.91 0.03 -5.95
N ARG A 42 3.93 -0.83 -6.28
CA ARG A 42 2.58 -0.41 -6.64
C ARG A 42 1.60 -0.73 -5.50
N VAL A 43 0.83 0.29 -5.14
CA VAL A 43 -0.35 0.15 -4.28
C VAL A 43 -1.51 -0.24 -5.21
N GLY A 44 -2.10 -1.41 -4.95
CA GLY A 44 -3.31 -1.91 -5.62
C GLY A 44 -4.52 -1.08 -5.22
#